data_AF-A0A3M1KTN1-F1
#
_entry.id   AF-A0A3M1KTN1-F1
#
_cell.length_a   1.000
_cell.length_b   1.000
_cell.length_c   1.000
_cell.angle_alpha   90.00
_cell.angle_beta   90.00
_cell.angle_gamma   90.00
#
_symmetry.space_group_name_H-M   'P 1'
#
loop_
_entity.id
_entity.type
_entity.pdbx_description
1 polymer ?
#
loop_
_entity_poly.entity_id
_entity_poly.type
_entity_poly.pdbx_seq_one_letter_code
_entity_poly.pdbx_strand_id
1 'polypeptide(L)'
;MTMKRTITRLFPALGMMLLFLLPLQAQEKAAVQLPEGVTQGPSVEGITEYNLANGLKVLLFPDPSKPTITVNITYLVGSRHEGYGETGMAHLLEHLVFKGTPRHPDIPQELTEHGARPNGT
;
A
#
# COMPACT_ATOMS: atom_id res chain seq x y z
N MET A 1 5.23 -64.31 60.98
CA MET A 1 4.55 -65.32 60.14
C MET A 1 4.34 -64.70 58.76
N THR A 2 5.00 -65.28 57.74
CA THR A 2 4.72 -65.17 56.28
C THR A 2 4.99 -63.81 55.60
N MET A 3 6.05 -63.52 54.82
CA MET A 3 6.73 -64.14 53.65
C MET A 3 6.36 -63.49 52.29
N LYS A 4 7.36 -62.80 51.70
CA LYS A 4 7.71 -62.56 50.26
C LYS A 4 6.72 -61.81 49.32
N ARG A 5 7.25 -60.85 48.53
CA ARG A 5 7.66 -61.05 47.11
C ARG A 5 8.14 -59.76 46.43
N THR A 6 9.32 -59.86 45.83
CA THR A 6 9.98 -58.96 44.87
C THR A 6 9.22 -58.90 43.53
N ILE A 7 9.06 -57.71 42.91
CA ILE A 7 8.81 -57.58 41.46
C ILE A 7 9.53 -56.33 40.91
N THR A 8 10.60 -56.58 40.16
CA THR A 8 11.23 -55.71 39.17
C THR A 8 10.38 -55.68 37.91
N ARG A 9 9.97 -54.51 37.38
CA ARG A 9 9.55 -54.36 35.96
C ARG A 9 9.95 -53.00 35.37
N LEU A 10 10.78 -53.08 34.34
CA LEU A 10 11.07 -52.07 33.32
C LEU A 10 9.79 -51.43 32.79
N PHE A 11 9.77 -50.10 32.65
CA PHE A 11 8.88 -49.38 31.73
C PHE A 11 9.74 -48.71 30.65
N PRO A 12 9.69 -49.20 29.39
CA PRO A 12 10.32 -48.52 28.27
C PRO A 12 9.36 -47.50 27.63
N ALA A 13 9.93 -46.41 27.12
CA ALA A 13 9.48 -45.76 25.90
C ALA A 13 8.04 -45.16 25.83
N LEU A 14 7.61 -44.37 26.82
CA LEU A 14 6.45 -43.46 26.66
C LEU A 14 6.84 -41.97 26.52
N GLY A 15 8.12 -41.68 26.31
CA GLY A 15 8.63 -40.31 26.19
C GLY A 15 8.68 -39.74 24.76
N MET A 16 8.45 -40.56 23.73
CA MET A 16 8.73 -40.20 22.33
C MET A 16 7.52 -40.36 21.41
N MET A 17 6.32 -40.06 21.92
CA MET A 17 5.10 -39.99 21.12
C MET A 17 4.19 -38.85 21.62
N LEU A 18 4.77 -37.72 22.02
CA LEU A 18 4.00 -36.51 22.35
C LEU A 18 4.56 -35.24 21.68
N LEU A 19 5.47 -35.40 20.72
CA LEU A 19 6.16 -34.30 20.03
C LEU A 19 5.55 -33.96 18.65
N PHE A 20 4.42 -34.56 18.27
CA PHE A 20 3.81 -34.40 16.94
C PHE A 20 2.48 -33.61 16.89
N LEU A 21 2.04 -32.99 17.99
CA LEU A 21 0.91 -32.06 17.99
C LEU A 21 1.37 -30.64 18.32
N LEU A 22 2.23 -30.07 17.49
CA LEU A 22 2.25 -28.62 17.36
C LEU A 22 1.08 -28.24 16.44
N PRO A 23 0.11 -27.43 16.89
CA PRO A 23 -0.84 -26.86 15.96
C PRO A 23 -0.02 -26.03 14.98
N LEU A 24 -0.13 -26.36 13.69
CA LEU A 24 0.31 -25.51 12.61
C LEU A 24 -0.47 -24.20 12.78
N GLN A 25 0.11 -23.23 13.49
CA GLN A 25 -0.48 -21.91 13.57
C GLN A 25 -0.45 -21.35 12.16
N ALA A 26 -1.60 -21.35 11.51
CA ALA A 26 -1.81 -20.57 10.32
C ALA A 26 -1.45 -19.13 10.68
N GLN A 27 -0.37 -18.60 10.11
CA GLN A 27 -0.11 -17.17 10.14
C GLN A 27 -1.27 -16.51 9.39
N GLU A 28 -2.26 -16.03 10.13
CA GLU A 28 -3.20 -15.06 9.59
C GLU A 28 -2.36 -13.87 9.12
N LYS A 29 -2.35 -13.63 7.80
CA LYS A 29 -1.81 -12.39 7.26
C LYS A 29 -2.58 -11.27 7.93
N ALA A 30 -1.90 -10.47 8.74
CA ALA A 30 -2.49 -9.30 9.37
C ALA A 30 -3.15 -8.45 8.27
N ALA A 31 -4.47 -8.29 8.35
CA ALA A 31 -5.19 -7.38 7.48
C ALA A 31 -4.64 -5.98 7.74
N VAL A 32 -4.07 -5.35 6.72
CA VAL A 32 -3.62 -3.96 6.82
C VAL A 32 -4.86 -3.12 7.05
N GLN A 33 -4.93 -2.49 8.21
CA GLN A 33 -6.04 -1.60 8.54
C GLN A 33 -5.91 -0.33 7.71
N LEU A 34 -6.94 0.00 6.94
CA LEU A 34 -6.93 1.19 6.10
C LEU A 34 -7.03 2.45 6.97
N PRO A 35 -6.43 3.57 6.53
CA PRO A 35 -6.62 4.86 7.18
C PRO A 35 -8.10 5.26 7.23
N GLU A 36 -8.47 6.09 8.20
CA GLU A 36 -9.82 6.63 8.30
C GLU A 36 -10.22 7.39 7.03
N GLY A 37 -11.45 7.16 6.56
CA GLY A 37 -11.98 7.79 5.35
C GLY A 37 -11.43 7.22 4.03
N VAL A 38 -10.69 6.11 4.06
CA VAL A 38 -10.25 5.39 2.86
C VAL A 38 -11.04 4.09 2.72
N THR A 39 -11.65 3.89 1.56
CA THR A 39 -12.34 2.64 1.22
C THR A 39 -11.63 1.95 0.06
N GLN A 40 -11.48 0.63 0.14
CA GLN A 40 -10.90 -0.15 -0.95
C GLN A 40 -11.99 -0.50 -1.97
N GLY A 41 -11.70 -0.23 -3.24
CA GLY A 41 -12.52 -0.59 -4.39
C GLY A 41 -12.07 -1.92 -5.03
N PRO A 42 -12.38 -2.12 -6.32
CA PRO A 42 -11.96 -3.30 -7.06
C PRO A 42 -10.44 -3.45 -7.10
N SER A 43 -9.98 -4.70 -7.15
CA SER A 43 -8.59 -5.05 -7.38
C SER A 43 -8.49 -6.02 -8.55
N VAL A 44 -7.80 -5.62 -9.63
CA VAL A 44 -7.70 -6.37 -10.88
C VAL A 44 -6.25 -6.35 -11.35
N GLU A 45 -5.69 -7.52 -11.66
CA GLU A 45 -4.33 -7.67 -12.21
C GLU A 45 -3.23 -6.95 -11.40
N GLY A 46 -3.38 -6.91 -10.07
CA GLY A 46 -2.41 -6.27 -9.17
C GLY A 46 -2.57 -4.75 -9.01
N ILE A 47 -3.56 -4.15 -9.70
CA ILE A 47 -3.97 -2.76 -9.51
C ILE A 47 -5.14 -2.73 -8.53
N THR A 48 -5.01 -1.98 -7.44
CA THR A 48 -6.07 -1.82 -6.44
C THR A 48 -6.56 -0.38 -6.40
N GLU A 49 -7.87 -0.19 -6.48
CA GLU A 49 -8.52 1.12 -6.31
C GLU A 49 -8.75 1.44 -4.83
N TYR A 50 -8.54 2.70 -4.47
CA TYR A 50 -8.92 3.28 -3.19
C TYR A 50 -9.71 4.56 -3.43
N ASN A 51 -10.78 4.76 -2.66
CA ASN A 51 -11.59 5.96 -2.68
C ASN A 51 -11.42 6.69 -1.34
N LEU A 52 -11.02 7.96 -1.41
CA LEU A 52 -10.88 8.84 -0.26
C LEU A 52 -12.19 9.56 0.03
N ALA A 53 -12.37 10.00 1.28
CA ALA A 53 -13.56 10.72 1.73
C ALA A 53 -13.85 12.02 0.95
N ASN A 54 -12.82 12.64 0.35
CA ASN A 54 -12.96 13.82 -0.51
C ASN A 54 -13.35 13.51 -1.96
N GLY A 55 -13.57 12.24 -2.30
CA GLY A 55 -13.90 11.78 -3.64
C GLY A 55 -12.70 11.51 -4.55
N LEU A 56 -11.46 11.69 -4.07
CA LEU A 56 -10.28 11.32 -4.85
C LEU A 56 -10.18 9.80 -5.00
N LYS A 57 -10.03 9.36 -6.24
CA LYS A 57 -9.71 7.98 -6.58
C LYS A 57 -8.21 7.80 -6.72
N VAL A 58 -7.67 6.80 -6.03
CA VAL A 58 -6.25 6.42 -6.08
C VAL A 58 -6.15 5.01 -6.64
N LEU A 59 -5.38 4.84 -7.71
CA LEU A 59 -5.02 3.53 -8.25
C LEU A 59 -3.60 3.20 -7.82
N LEU A 60 -3.43 2.12 -7.06
CA LEU A 60 -2.13 1.67 -6.58
C LEU A 60 -1.70 0.40 -7.31
N PHE A 61 -0.48 0.41 -7.84
CA PHE A 61 0.14 -0.73 -8.50
C PHE A 61 1.55 -0.95 -7.92
N PRO A 62 1.69 -1.81 -6.89
CA PRO A 62 3.00 -2.10 -6.30
C PRO A 62 3.86 -2.96 -7.24
N ASP A 63 5.04 -2.45 -7.62
CA ASP A 63 6.02 -3.16 -8.44
C ASP A 63 7.36 -3.26 -7.69
N PRO A 64 7.66 -4.37 -6.99
CA PRO A 64 8.90 -4.53 -6.22
C PRO A 64 10.15 -4.69 -7.11
N SER A 65 9.99 -4.81 -8.43
CA SER A 65 11.13 -4.94 -9.35
C SER A 65 11.81 -3.60 -9.67
N LYS A 66 11.15 -2.47 -9.36
CA LYS A 66 11.65 -1.13 -9.67
C LYS A 66 11.97 -0.35 -8.39
N PRO A 67 13.17 0.26 -8.28
CA PRO A 67 13.52 1.14 -7.16
C PRO A 67 13.01 2.58 -7.37
N THR A 68 11.98 2.77 -8.20
CA THR A 68 11.43 4.08 -8.55
C THR A 68 9.92 4.09 -8.39
N ILE A 69 9.36 5.28 -8.16
CA ILE A 69 7.92 5.51 -8.03
C ILE A 69 7.51 6.50 -9.11
N THR A 70 6.37 6.25 -9.75
CA THR A 70 5.70 7.20 -10.63
C THR A 70 4.38 7.60 -9.99
N VAL A 71 4.17 8.90 -9.83
CA VAL A 71 2.88 9.45 -9.39
C VAL A 71 2.28 10.21 -10.56
N ASN A 72 1.04 9.88 -10.92
CA ASN A 72 0.26 10.63 -11.89
C ASN A 72 -1.02 11.14 -11.22
N ILE A 73 -1.33 12.41 -11.42
CA ILE A 73 -2.57 13.02 -10.98
C ILE A 73 -3.25 13.54 -12.24
N THR A 74 -4.46 13.04 -12.50
CA THR A 74 -5.27 13.47 -13.63
C THR A 74 -6.49 14.22 -13.10
N TYR A 75 -6.65 15.47 -13.53
CA TYR A 75 -7.89 16.22 -13.34
C TYR A 75 -8.77 16.02 -14.58
N LEU A 76 -10.05 15.72 -14.38
CA LEU A 76 -11.00 15.47 -15.48
C LEU A 76 -11.52 16.78 -16.11
N VAL A 77 -10.63 17.75 -16.33
CA VAL A 77 -10.87 19.05 -16.95
C VAL A 77 -9.74 19.37 -17.93
N GLY A 78 -9.91 20.40 -18.77
CA GLY A 78 -8.94 20.75 -19.82
C GLY A 78 -9.57 21.67 -20.85
N SER A 79 -8.89 21.92 -21.97
CA SER A 79 -9.31 22.89 -23.01
C SER A 79 -10.75 22.70 -23.52
N ARG A 80 -11.28 21.48 -23.52
CA ARG A 80 -12.69 21.19 -23.86
C ARG A 80 -13.71 21.93 -22.98
N HIS A 81 -13.29 22.35 -21.79
CA HIS A 81 -14.13 23.01 -20.80
C HIS A 81 -13.94 24.54 -20.78
N GLU A 82 -13.14 25.10 -21.69
CA GLU A 82 -12.94 26.55 -21.81
C GLU A 82 -14.18 27.22 -22.44
N GLY A 83 -14.56 28.38 -21.90
CA GLY A 83 -15.62 29.22 -22.46
C GLY A 83 -15.13 30.14 -23.58
N TYR A 84 -16.07 30.88 -24.17
CA TYR A 84 -15.74 31.93 -25.14
C TYR A 84 -14.90 33.03 -24.47
N GLY A 85 -13.73 33.34 -25.04
CA GLY A 85 -12.78 34.30 -24.48
C GLY A 85 -11.80 33.73 -23.46
N GLU A 86 -11.87 32.43 -23.15
CA GLU A 86 -10.99 31.73 -22.19
C GLU A 86 -10.02 30.76 -22.89
N THR A 87 -9.86 30.87 -24.20
CA THR A 87 -9.01 29.96 -24.97
C THR A 87 -7.57 29.97 -24.46
N GLY A 88 -7.05 28.79 -24.10
CA GLY A 88 -5.70 28.60 -23.60
C GLY A 88 -5.54 28.75 -22.09
N MET A 89 -6.62 29.02 -21.34
CA MET A 89 -6.57 29.15 -19.88
C MET A 89 -6.21 27.84 -19.17
N ALA A 90 -6.65 26.69 -19.69
CA ALA A 90 -6.27 25.39 -19.12
C ALA A 90 -4.76 25.14 -19.25
N HIS A 91 -4.20 25.46 -20.43
CA HIS A 91 -2.77 25.36 -20.67
C HIS A 91 -1.99 26.38 -19.84
N LEU A 92 -2.46 27.63 -19.73
CA LEU A 92 -1.84 28.61 -18.85
C LEU A 92 -1.80 28.13 -17.39
N LEU A 93 -2.90 27.56 -16.90
CA LEU A 93 -2.96 27.01 -15.55
C LEU A 93 -1.93 25.90 -15.34
N GLU A 94 -1.76 25.00 -16.31
CA GLU A 94 -0.73 23.95 -16.29
C GLU A 94 0.68 24.53 -16.04
N HIS A 95 1.05 25.60 -16.76
CA HIS A 95 2.34 26.29 -16.53
C HIS A 95 2.44 26.90 -15.13
N LEU A 96 1.35 27.41 -14.59
CA LEU A 96 1.32 28.08 -13.29
C LEU A 96 1.42 27.10 -12.11
N VAL A 97 1.01 25.83 -12.29
CA VAL A 97 1.12 24.80 -11.24
C VAL A 97 2.58 24.63 -10.75
N PHE A 98 3.56 24.92 -11.61
CA PHE A 98 4.98 24.84 -11.26
C PHE A 98 5.59 26.15 -10.73
N LYS A 99 4.81 27.23 -10.60
CA LYS A 99 5.28 28.55 -10.11
C LYS A 99 5.24 28.71 -8.59
N GLY A 100 4.93 27.63 -7.88
CA GLY A 100 4.98 27.58 -6.43
C GLY A 100 3.62 27.74 -5.75
N THR A 101 3.59 27.42 -4.47
CA THR A 101 2.46 27.56 -3.54
C THR A 101 2.95 28.25 -2.26
N PRO A 102 2.06 28.71 -1.37
CA PRO A 102 2.47 29.35 -0.12
C PRO A 102 3.42 28.51 0.77
N ARG A 103 3.41 27.18 0.63
CA ARG A 103 4.29 26.27 1.38
C ARG A 103 5.49 25.76 0.57
N HIS A 104 5.36 25.72 -0.76
CA HIS A 104 6.37 25.17 -1.67
C HIS A 104 6.65 26.21 -2.76
N PRO A 105 7.51 27.21 -2.49
CA PRO A 105 7.69 28.36 -3.39
C PRO A 105 8.42 28.02 -4.69
N ASP A 106 9.32 27.03 -4.69
CA ASP A 106 10.06 26.56 -5.87
C ASP A 106 9.90 25.04 -6.02
N ILE A 107 8.80 24.63 -6.63
CA ILE A 107 8.44 23.22 -6.80
C ILE A 107 9.44 22.47 -7.69
N PRO A 108 9.88 23.00 -8.86
CA PRO A 108 10.86 22.31 -9.69
C PRO A 108 12.18 22.04 -8.96
N GLN A 109 12.69 23.02 -8.19
CA GLN A 109 13.89 22.84 -7.38
C GLN A 109 13.67 21.77 -6.31
N GLU A 110 12.58 21.86 -5.54
CA GLU A 110 12.27 20.91 -4.46
C GLU A 110 12.14 19.46 -4.98
N LEU A 111 11.53 19.27 -6.15
CA LEU A 111 11.45 17.94 -6.78
C LEU A 111 12.83 17.46 -7.25
N THR A 112 13.65 18.36 -7.80
CA THR A 112 15.02 18.03 -8.24
C THR A 112 15.91 17.62 -7.07
N GLU A 113 15.80 18.30 -5.92
CA GLU A 113 16.53 17.97 -4.68
C GLU A 113 16.20 16.56 -4.17
N HIS A 114 14.98 16.08 -4.44
CA HIS A 114 14.55 14.71 -4.13
C HIS A 114 14.78 13.70 -5.27
N GLY A 115 15.48 14.10 -6.35
CA GLY A 115 15.77 13.24 -7.50
C GLY A 115 14.55 12.95 -8.40
N ALA A 116 13.45 13.68 -8.23
CA ALA A 116 12.25 13.57 -9.04
C ALA A 116 12.38 14.39 -10.34
N ARG A 117 11.57 14.01 -11.34
CA ARG A 117 11.45 14.72 -12.62
C ARG A 117 9.98 15.09 -12.85
N PRO A 118 9.59 16.38 -12.72
CA PRO A 118 8.23 16.80 -12.99
C PRO A 118 7.90 16.83 -14.49
N ASN A 119 6.63 16.59 -14.82
CA ASN A 119 6.06 16.85 -16.13
C ASN A 119 4.55 17.20 -16.00
N GLY A 120 4.00 17.89 -17.00
CA GLY A 120 2.58 18.30 -17.09
C GLY A 120 2.05 18.16 -18.52
N THR A 121 0.73 18.08 -18.68
CA THR A 121 0.00 18.11 -19.96
C THR A 121 -1.42 18.63 -19.74
#